data_AF-A0A392PV81-F1
#
_entry.id   AF-A0A392PV81-F1
#
_cell.length_a   1.000
_cell.length_b   1.000
_cell.length_c   1.000
_cell.angle_alpha   90.00
_cell.angle_beta   90.00
_cell.angle_gamma   90.00
#
_symmetry.space_group_name_H-M   'P 1'
#
loop_
_entity.id
_entity.type
_entity.pdbx_description
1 polymer ?
#
loop_
_entity_poly.entity_id
_entity_poly.type
_entity_poly.pdbx_seq_one_letter_code
_entity_poly.pdbx_strand_id
1 'polypeptide(L)'
;DEQPPRPPMLEVLIAEQEAKNVPDTLEICRNVRTEIQRSLEAGKALLGTPIYDTMNQLMGFVELALTYQVRRRAPGRCRFAPA
;
A
#
# COMPACT_ATOMS: atom_id res chain seq x y z
N ASP A 1 -0.05 -11.59 -33.05
CA ASP A 1 1.13 -10.83 -32.62
C ASP A 1 1.93 -11.62 -31.61
N GLU A 2 3.10 -12.09 -32.02
CA GLU A 2 4.04 -12.80 -31.17
C GLU A 2 4.81 -11.75 -30.37
N GLN A 3 4.59 -11.70 -29.06
CA GLN A 3 5.25 -10.74 -28.19
C GLN A 3 6.76 -11.02 -28.22
N PRO A 4 7.61 -10.02 -28.51
CA PRO A 4 9.04 -10.24 -28.63
C PRO A 4 9.58 -10.91 -27.35
N PRO A 5 10.54 -11.85 -27.49
CA PRO A 5 11.07 -12.59 -26.36
C PRO A 5 11.60 -11.61 -25.31
N ARG A 6 11.23 -11.84 -24.05
CA ARG A 6 11.69 -10.98 -22.96
C ARG A 6 13.20 -11.09 -22.85
N PRO A 7 13.91 -9.97 -22.59
CA PRO A 7 15.34 -10.00 -22.35
C PRO A 7 15.66 -10.95 -21.18
N PRO A 8 16.69 -11.80 -21.28
CA PRO A 8 17.01 -12.79 -20.25
C PRO A 8 17.33 -12.14 -18.88
N MET A 9 17.89 -10.93 -18.90
CA MET A 9 18.13 -10.14 -17.70
C MET A 9 16.83 -9.78 -16.96
N LEU A 10 15.73 -9.60 -17.69
CA LEU A 10 14.44 -9.26 -17.09
C LEU A 10 13.85 -10.44 -16.29
N GLU A 11 14.02 -11.67 -16.75
CA GLU A 11 13.53 -12.86 -16.02
C GLU A 11 14.27 -13.08 -14.70
N VAL A 12 15.60 -12.86 -14.70
CA VAL A 12 16.42 -12.93 -13.48
C VAL A 12 15.95 -11.89 -12.46
N LEU A 13 15.73 -10.65 -12.89
CA LEU A 13 15.27 -9.58 -12.01
C LEU A 13 13.87 -9.82 -11.45
N ILE A 14 12.96 -10.41 -12.24
CA ILE A 14 11.61 -10.79 -11.78
C ILE A 14 11.72 -11.91 -10.74
N ALA A 15 12.49 -12.96 -10.99
CA ALA A 15 12.68 -14.07 -10.06
C ALA A 15 13.33 -13.60 -8.73
N GLU A 16 14.31 -12.71 -8.80
CA GLU A 16 14.91 -12.09 -7.61
C GLU A 16 13.91 -11.22 -6.83
N GLN A 17 13.02 -10.51 -7.53
CA GLN A 17 11.98 -9.69 -6.91
C GLN A 17 10.89 -10.56 -6.26
N GLU A 18 10.47 -11.64 -6.91
CA GLU A 18 9.50 -12.60 -6.37
C GLU A 18 10.06 -13.38 -5.16
N ALA A 19 11.36 -13.69 -5.18
CA ALA A 19 12.05 -14.30 -4.04
C ALA A 19 12.19 -13.33 -2.85
N LYS A 20 12.25 -12.03 -3.11
CA LYS A 20 12.18 -11.00 -2.07
C LYS A 20 10.75 -10.89 -1.60
N ASN A 21 10.41 -11.61 -0.53
CA ASN A 21 9.14 -11.52 0.18
C ASN A 21 9.03 -10.17 0.92
N VAL A 22 8.97 -9.08 0.14
CA VAL A 22 8.76 -7.73 0.63
C VAL A 22 7.26 -7.58 0.81
N PRO A 23 6.77 -7.37 2.04
CA PRO A 23 5.34 -7.23 2.27
C PRO A 23 4.78 -6.11 1.39
N ASP A 24 3.64 -6.38 0.75
CA ASP A 24 2.96 -5.41 -0.12
C ASP A 24 2.79 -4.11 0.69
N THR A 25 3.15 -2.97 0.11
CA THR A 25 3.01 -1.67 0.79
C THR A 25 1.59 -1.47 1.32
N LEU A 26 0.59 -2.02 0.61
CA LEU A 26 -0.79 -2.06 1.08
C LEU A 26 -1.02 -2.91 2.34
N GLU A 27 -0.37 -4.05 2.43
CA GLU A 27 -0.42 -4.92 3.61
C GLU A 27 0.21 -4.22 4.81
N ILE A 28 1.35 -3.56 4.62
CA ILE A 28 1.98 -2.73 5.65
C ILE A 28 1.01 -1.62 6.11
N CYS A 29 0.40 -0.88 5.19
CA CYS A 29 -0.57 0.17 5.56
C CYS A 29 -1.79 -0.38 6.32
N ARG A 30 -2.32 -1.56 5.93
CA ARG A 30 -3.42 -2.22 6.64
C ARG A 30 -3.03 -2.62 8.06
N ASN A 31 -1.83 -3.16 8.23
CA ASN A 31 -1.31 -3.56 9.54
C ASN A 31 -1.10 -2.35 10.44
N VAL A 32 -0.52 -1.27 9.92
CA VAL A 32 -0.34 0.00 10.68
C VAL A 32 -1.70 0.58 11.09
N ARG A 33 -2.67 0.66 10.18
CA ARG A 33 -4.03 1.14 10.51
C ARG A 33 -4.64 0.34 11.66
N THR A 34 -4.52 -0.98 11.58
CA THR A 34 -5.08 -1.91 12.58
C THR A 34 -4.43 -1.71 13.95
N GLU A 35 -3.11 -1.54 14.01
CA GLU A 35 -2.41 -1.35 15.28
C GLU A 35 -2.70 0.02 15.92
N ILE A 36 -2.81 1.09 15.11
CA ILE A 36 -3.20 2.41 15.63
C ILE A 36 -4.63 2.33 16.21
N GLN A 37 -5.57 1.76 15.45
CA GLN A 37 -6.96 1.56 15.89
C GLN A 37 -7.02 0.80 17.21
N ARG A 38 -6.34 -0.36 17.29
CA ARG A 38 -6.24 -1.17 18.51
C ARG A 38 -5.66 -0.38 19.68
N SER A 39 -4.62 0.43 19.44
CA SER A 39 -3.97 1.22 20.48
C SER A 39 -4.89 2.32 21.03
N LEU A 40 -5.70 2.94 20.17
CA LEU A 40 -6.72 3.90 20.57
C LEU A 40 -7.83 3.23 21.39
N GLU A 41 -8.33 2.08 20.95
CA GLU A 41 -9.36 1.30 21.65
C GLU A 41 -8.89 0.79 23.01
N ALA A 42 -7.61 0.41 23.13
CA ALA A 42 -6.98 0.01 24.39
C ALA A 42 -6.71 1.18 25.34
N GLY A 43 -7.02 2.42 24.95
CA GLY A 43 -6.79 3.61 25.77
C GLY A 43 -5.31 3.97 25.95
N LYS A 44 -4.42 3.47 25.08
CA LYS A 44 -2.99 3.85 25.11
C LYS A 44 -2.77 5.33 24.78
N ALA A 45 -3.73 5.96 24.12
CA ALA A 45 -3.81 7.40 23.95
C ALA A 45 -5.20 7.88 24.30
N LEU A 46 -5.28 8.91 25.15
CA LEU A 46 -6.55 9.48 25.61
C LEU A 46 -6.92 10.69 24.77
N LEU A 47 -8.22 10.87 24.51
CA LEU A 47 -8.75 12.04 23.82
C LEU A 47 -8.25 13.33 24.50
N GLY A 48 -7.75 14.28 23.71
CA GLY A 48 -7.20 15.56 24.20
C GLY A 48 -5.74 15.49 24.65
N THR A 49 -5.08 14.33 24.52
CA THR A 49 -3.63 14.23 24.65
C THR A 49 -2.94 14.47 23.30
N PRO A 50 -1.73 15.07 23.29
CA PRO A 50 -0.96 15.24 22.05
C PRO A 50 -0.67 13.92 21.32
N ILE A 51 -0.56 12.82 22.07
CA ILE A 51 -0.35 11.48 21.52
C ILE A 51 -1.58 11.03 20.72
N TYR A 52 -2.79 11.29 21.23
CA TYR A 52 -4.03 10.97 20.52
C TYR A 52 -4.15 11.75 19.21
N ASP A 53 -3.87 13.05 19.24
CA ASP A 53 -3.91 13.90 18.04
C ASP A 53 -2.90 13.42 16.98
N THR A 54 -1.69 13.03 17.42
CA THR A 54 -0.67 12.47 16.55
C THR A 54 -1.11 11.14 15.92
N MET A 55 -1.67 10.23 16.72
CA MET A 55 -2.20 8.95 16.23
C MET A 55 -3.33 9.15 15.24
N ASN A 56 -4.22 10.12 15.50
CA ASN A 56 -5.33 10.45 14.62
C ASN A 56 -4.85 11.05 13.27
N GLN A 57 -3.84 11.92 13.30
CA GLN A 57 -3.19 12.43 12.08
C GLN A 57 -2.54 11.31 11.27
N LEU A 58 -1.80 10.41 11.91
CA LEU A 58 -1.18 9.26 11.26
C LEU A 58 -2.23 8.35 10.60
N MET A 59 -3.37 8.13 11.27
CA MET A 59 -4.47 7.36 10.70
C MET A 59 -4.99 7.99 9.40
N GLY A 60 -5.14 9.32 9.35
CA GLY A 60 -5.52 10.04 8.12
C GLY A 60 -4.53 9.86 6.96
N PHE A 61 -3.22 9.88 7.24
CA PHE A 61 -2.21 9.60 6.21
C PHE A 61 -2.27 8.16 5.69
N VAL A 62 -2.51 7.19 6.58
CA VAL A 62 -2.63 5.78 6.19
C VAL A 62 -3.90 5.53 5.37
N GLU A 63 -5.02 6.16 5.73
CA GLU A 63 -6.27 6.05 4.96
C GLU A 63 -6.14 6.64 3.55
N LEU A 64 -5.41 7.75 3.41
CA LEU A 64 -5.09 8.31 2.09
C LEU A 64 -4.27 7.34 1.24
N ALA A 65 -3.24 6.70 1.82
CA ALA A 65 -2.40 5.72 1.13
C ALA A 65 -3.21 4.50 0.66
N LEU A 66 -4.09 3.99 1.52
CA LEU A 66 -5.00 2.88 1.17
C LEU A 66 -5.96 3.27 0.04
N THR A 67 -6.54 4.47 0.10
CA THR A 67 -7.50 4.96 -0.90
C THR A 67 -6.84 5.19 -2.27
N TYR A 68 -5.65 5.79 -2.30
CA TYR A 68 -4.92 6.07 -3.54
C TYR A 68 -4.53 4.79 -4.28
N GLN A 69 -4.06 3.77 -3.54
CA GLN A 69 -3.66 2.49 -4.10
C GLN A 69 -4.86 1.67 -4.62
N VAL A 70 -6.01 1.71 -3.95
CA VAL A 70 -7.25 1.07 -4.45
C VAL A 70 -7.66 1.67 -5.80
N ARG A 71 -7.55 2.99 -5.99
CA ARG A 71 -7.85 3.63 -7.28
C ARG A 71 -6.90 3.22 -8.40
N ARG A 72 -5.63 2.92 -8.11
CA ARG A 72 -4.67 2.41 -9.10
C ARG A 72 -4.90 0.94 -9.47
N ARG A 73 -5.39 0.12 -8.55
CA ARG A 73 -5.73 -1.30 -8.82
C ARG A 73 -7.11 -1.49 -9.45
N ALA A 74 -7.91 -0.43 -9.63
CA ALA A 74 -9.17 -0.52 -10.35
C ALA A 74 -8.90 -0.99 -11.82
N PRO A 75 -9.35 -2.19 -12.22
CA PRO A 75 -9.15 -2.69 -13.56
C PRO A 75 -10.10 -1.92 -14.49
N GLY A 76 -9.62 -0.89 -15.20
CA GLY A 76 -10.46 -0.22 -16.19
C GLY A 76 -10.10 1.18 -16.67
N ARG A 77 -8.96 1.79 -16.30
CA ARG A 77 -8.63 3.15 -16.76
C ARG A 77 -7.26 3.34 -17.43
N CYS A 78 -6.69 2.29 -18.00
CA CYS A 78 -5.64 2.41 -19.01
C CYS A 78 -6.20 2.03 -20.38
N ARG A 79 -7.11 2.86 -20.93
CA ARG A 79 -7.37 2.87 -22.38
C ARG A 79 -6.46 3.92 -23.01
N PHE A 80 -5.17 3.63 -23.09
CA PHE A 80 -4.33 4.26 -24.09
C PHE A 80 -4.60 3.51 -25.40
N ALA A 81 -5.63 3.95 -26.13
CA ALA A 81 -5.76 3.63 -27.54
C ALA A 81 -5.12 4.80 -28.30
N PRO A 82 -4.04 4.60 -29.07
CA PRO A 82 -3.63 5.61 -30.05
C PRO A 82 -4.69 5.65 -31.17
N ALA A 83 -5.01 6.86 -31.60
CA ALA A 83 -5.83 7.12 -32.79
C ALA A 83 -5.07 6.76 -34.08
#